data_AF-A0A7Y3MWE3-F1
#
_entry.id   AF-A0A7Y3MWE3-F1
#
_cell.length_a   1.000
_cell.length_b   1.000
_cell.length_c   1.000
_cell.angle_alpha   90.00
_cell.angle_beta   90.00
_cell.angle_gamma   90.00
#
_symmetry.space_group_name_H-M   'P 1'
#
loop_
_entity.id
_entity.type
_entity.pdbx_description
1 polymer ?
#
loop_
_entity_poly.entity_id
_entity_poly.type
_entity_poly.pdbx_seq_one_letter_code
_entity_poly.pdbx_strand_id
1 'polypeptide(L)'
;MNAAGVGRPSTGGLGRIVAVTLTAFALVTCGESGTGPPVLETTDLVVSYQNLVALDGDEYQAYEAWVIDSDDVIRSAGRFQAEGTGAGSVTLQSPVRNPTDVFITVEPAGDQDDQPSMLKVMGGRVQGGTATFDINRYVTSGVPMTEEPGSHVLFTPSDNAALFEGSNEDAGVWLFNIFPDSGGANFENRHFFLDFTPLTRGWIYEGWMVYEMGTANEAWFSYGKFEPDEFKDARFRDSSGLGPFSGFVEPEYVFALPLEIQFPGDDWVGNPNGYPVPGDLPLPLDLNGCNPDVHSDCAPEYVGPSRFTHVITVEPYEDRDNDDAWAAEPFFIRPYRNPVGIGAADEPRPIGFFPDELPGGSARIGG
;
A
#
# COMPACT_ATOMS: atom_id res chain seq x y z
N MET A 1 78.87 -22.06 55.68
CA MET A 1 78.82 -23.38 56.34
C MET A 1 78.13 -24.35 55.39
N ASN A 2 78.74 -25.53 55.22
CA ASN A 2 78.33 -26.79 54.56
C ASN A 2 76.80 -27.04 54.50
N ALA A 3 76.19 -27.84 53.61
CA ALA A 3 76.53 -29.07 52.88
C ALA A 3 75.43 -29.24 51.79
N ALA A 4 75.66 -29.73 50.57
CA ALA A 4 76.00 -31.09 50.11
C ALA A 4 74.91 -32.17 50.34
N GLY A 5 74.63 -32.97 49.29
CA GLY A 5 74.03 -34.33 49.35
C GLY A 5 72.62 -34.43 48.72
N VAL A 6 72.42 -34.88 47.47
CA VAL A 6 72.48 -36.26 46.89
C VAL A 6 71.35 -37.20 47.35
N GLY A 7 70.55 -37.69 46.38
CA GLY A 7 69.67 -38.87 46.52
C GLY A 7 68.89 -39.21 45.23
N ARG A 8 69.28 -40.30 44.54
CA ARG A 8 68.55 -41.03 43.45
C ARG A 8 67.55 -42.05 44.09
N PRO A 9 66.95 -43.02 43.34
CA PRO A 9 65.91 -42.99 42.28
C PRO A 9 64.71 -43.93 42.59
N SER A 10 63.58 -43.91 41.84
CA SER A 10 62.68 -45.09 41.66
C SER A 10 61.65 -44.84 40.52
N THR A 11 61.71 -45.62 39.42
CA THR A 11 60.81 -46.73 38.99
C THR A 11 59.36 -46.38 38.60
N GLY A 12 59.08 -46.48 37.29
CA GLY A 12 58.08 -47.39 36.71
C GLY A 12 56.57 -47.10 36.86
N GLY A 13 55.90 -46.84 35.74
CA GLY A 13 54.44 -46.92 35.62
C GLY A 13 53.98 -46.89 34.16
N LEU A 14 53.45 -48.01 33.67
CA LEU A 14 52.93 -48.20 32.32
C LEU A 14 51.72 -47.27 32.03
N GLY A 15 51.80 -46.50 30.95
CA GLY A 15 50.69 -45.71 30.40
C GLY A 15 50.03 -46.43 29.22
N ARG A 16 48.72 -46.67 29.34
CA ARG A 16 47.82 -47.34 28.38
C ARG A 16 47.75 -46.61 27.03
N ILE A 17 47.80 -47.36 25.93
CA ILE A 17 47.46 -46.88 24.58
C ILE A 17 45.94 -46.73 24.50
N VAL A 18 45.45 -45.50 24.37
CA VAL A 18 44.07 -45.19 24.01
C VAL A 18 43.97 -45.15 22.49
N ALA A 19 43.22 -46.07 21.91
CA ALA A 19 42.85 -46.03 20.50
C ALA A 19 41.76 -44.96 20.30
N VAL A 20 42.07 -43.93 19.52
CA VAL A 20 41.11 -42.92 19.07
C VAL A 20 40.48 -43.43 17.77
N THR A 21 39.21 -43.79 17.84
CA THR A 21 38.39 -44.14 16.67
C THR A 21 37.98 -42.86 15.96
N LEU A 22 38.43 -42.69 14.71
CA LEU A 22 38.08 -41.55 13.85
C LEU A 22 36.67 -41.78 13.28
N THR A 23 35.65 -41.17 13.90
CA THR A 23 34.29 -41.17 13.35
C THR A 23 34.21 -40.11 12.25
N ALA A 24 34.05 -40.55 11.00
CA ALA A 24 33.79 -39.69 9.87
C ALA A 24 32.40 -39.05 10.00
N PHE A 25 32.37 -37.73 10.22
CA PHE A 25 31.16 -36.91 10.10
C PHE A 25 30.81 -36.78 8.61
N ALA A 26 29.67 -37.34 8.21
CA ALA A 26 29.06 -37.02 6.93
C ALA A 26 28.54 -35.58 6.99
N LEU A 27 29.15 -34.67 6.22
CA LEU A 27 28.62 -33.35 5.97
C LEU A 27 27.35 -33.50 5.11
N VAL A 28 26.19 -33.33 5.74
CA VAL A 28 24.95 -33.04 5.01
C VAL A 28 25.08 -31.61 4.50
N THR A 29 25.18 -31.44 3.18
CA THR A 29 25.18 -30.12 2.55
C THR A 29 23.76 -29.54 2.66
N CYS A 30 23.57 -28.56 3.54
CA CYS A 30 22.42 -27.66 3.45
C CYS A 30 22.44 -26.97 2.08
N GLY A 31 21.27 -26.86 1.45
CA GLY A 31 21.11 -26.30 0.10
C GLY A 31 21.80 -24.96 -0.09
N GLU A 32 22.39 -24.78 -1.27
CA GLU A 32 23.11 -23.58 -1.68
C GLU A 32 22.15 -22.36 -1.63
N SER A 33 22.22 -21.61 -0.55
CA SER A 33 21.83 -20.20 -0.55
C SER A 33 22.73 -19.45 -1.52
N GLY A 34 22.18 -18.55 -2.34
CA GLY A 34 22.84 -17.84 -3.46
C GLY A 34 23.96 -16.87 -3.06
N THR A 35 24.95 -17.34 -2.31
CA THR A 35 26.11 -16.56 -1.80
C THR A 35 27.37 -16.76 -2.64
N GLY A 36 27.27 -17.47 -3.77
CA GLY A 36 28.34 -17.61 -4.75
C GLY A 36 28.41 -16.44 -5.74
N PRO A 37 29.48 -16.33 -6.54
CA PRO A 37 29.58 -15.34 -7.61
C PRO A 37 28.40 -15.49 -8.60
N PRO A 38 28.02 -14.42 -9.32
CA PRO A 38 26.90 -14.50 -10.24
C PRO A 38 27.21 -15.46 -11.38
N VAL A 39 26.25 -16.33 -11.69
CA VAL A 39 26.32 -17.28 -12.80
C VAL A 39 25.46 -16.74 -13.93
N LEU A 40 26.12 -16.11 -14.91
CA LEU A 40 25.50 -15.56 -16.12
C LEU A 40 25.16 -16.69 -17.09
N GLU A 41 24.09 -17.41 -16.78
CA GLU A 41 23.53 -18.51 -17.54
C GLU A 41 22.01 -18.35 -17.54
N THR A 42 21.41 -18.36 -18.73
CA THR A 42 19.95 -18.23 -18.86
C THR A 42 19.25 -19.42 -18.20
N THR A 43 18.23 -19.14 -17.40
CA THR A 43 17.40 -20.17 -16.77
C THR A 43 15.94 -19.73 -16.71
N ASP A 44 15.04 -20.72 -16.60
CA ASP A 44 13.62 -20.44 -16.43
C ASP A 44 13.37 -19.75 -15.09
N LEU A 45 12.61 -18.66 -15.15
CA LEU A 45 12.04 -17.96 -14.01
C LEU A 45 10.53 -18.12 -14.07
N VAL A 46 9.96 -18.95 -13.21
CA VAL A 46 8.51 -19.11 -13.11
C VAL A 46 7.99 -18.13 -12.08
N VAL A 47 7.29 -17.09 -12.53
CA VAL A 47 6.62 -16.10 -11.68
C VAL A 47 5.17 -16.54 -11.49
N SER A 48 4.76 -16.75 -10.25
CA SER A 48 3.36 -16.90 -9.87
C SER A 48 2.93 -15.63 -9.14
N TYR A 49 1.82 -15.02 -9.52
CA TYR A 49 1.34 -13.78 -8.94
C TYR A 49 -0.11 -13.89 -8.49
N GLN A 50 -0.52 -12.98 -7.62
CA GLN A 50 -1.88 -12.75 -7.13
C GLN A 50 -2.13 -11.24 -7.10
N ASN A 51 -3.38 -10.84 -7.36
CA ASN A 51 -3.85 -9.46 -7.25
C ASN A 51 -3.05 -8.46 -8.10
N LEU A 52 -2.53 -8.91 -9.24
CA LEU A 52 -2.20 -8.01 -10.35
C LEU A 52 -3.46 -7.81 -11.19
N VAL A 53 -3.52 -6.72 -11.94
CA VAL A 53 -4.66 -6.40 -12.82
C VAL A 53 -4.20 -6.30 -14.26
N ALA A 54 -5.16 -6.36 -15.19
CA ALA A 54 -4.87 -5.94 -16.55
C ALA A 54 -4.54 -4.44 -16.51
N LEU A 55 -3.38 -4.06 -17.05
CA LEU A 55 -2.95 -2.67 -17.13
C LEU A 55 -3.68 -1.96 -18.28
N ASP A 56 -3.95 -0.66 -18.11
CA ASP A 56 -4.38 0.19 -19.21
C ASP A 56 -3.20 0.48 -20.13
N GLY A 57 -3.23 -0.08 -21.34
CA GLY A 57 -2.14 0.00 -22.30
C GLY A 57 -1.81 1.41 -22.81
N ASP A 58 -2.67 2.40 -22.54
CA ASP A 58 -2.42 3.81 -22.90
C ASP A 58 -1.44 4.49 -21.93
N GLU A 59 -1.49 4.16 -20.63
CA GLU A 59 -0.60 4.72 -19.60
C GLU A 59 0.48 3.73 -19.13
N TYR A 60 0.09 2.47 -18.93
CA TYR A 60 0.94 1.41 -18.38
C TYR A 60 0.95 0.20 -19.29
N GLN A 61 2.09 -0.09 -19.92
CA GLN A 61 2.11 -1.07 -21.00
C GLN A 61 2.30 -2.51 -20.52
N ALA A 62 3.10 -2.76 -19.48
CA ALA A 62 3.42 -4.13 -19.06
C ALA A 62 3.91 -4.20 -17.62
N TYR A 63 3.85 -5.39 -17.03
CA TYR A 63 4.69 -5.72 -15.89
C TYR A 63 6.06 -6.17 -16.36
N GLU A 64 7.11 -5.91 -15.60
CA GLU A 64 8.45 -6.43 -15.86
C GLU A 64 9.04 -7.11 -14.64
N ALA A 65 9.58 -8.31 -14.85
CA ALA A 65 10.29 -9.03 -13.81
C ALA A 65 11.78 -8.70 -13.87
N TRP A 66 12.34 -8.35 -12.73
CA TRP A 66 13.74 -8.00 -12.55
C TRP A 66 14.40 -8.95 -11.58
N VAL A 67 15.66 -9.28 -11.85
CA VAL A 67 16.51 -10.07 -10.96
C VAL A 67 17.70 -9.23 -10.51
N ILE A 68 18.12 -9.44 -9.26
CA ILE A 68 19.35 -8.87 -8.71
C ILE A 68 20.36 -10.01 -8.56
N ASP A 69 21.56 -9.83 -9.09
CA ASP A 69 22.65 -10.80 -8.94
C ASP A 69 23.50 -10.52 -7.68
N SER A 70 24.43 -11.42 -7.35
CA SER A 70 25.24 -11.29 -6.13
C SER A 70 26.28 -10.16 -6.17
N ASP A 71 26.43 -9.48 -7.31
CA ASP A 71 27.21 -8.25 -7.46
C ASP A 71 26.29 -6.99 -7.41
N ASP A 72 25.04 -7.14 -6.95
CA ASP A 72 24.00 -6.11 -6.88
C ASP A 72 23.60 -5.52 -8.26
N VAL A 73 23.87 -6.24 -9.35
CA VAL A 73 23.47 -5.80 -10.70
C VAL A 73 22.04 -6.21 -10.99
N ILE A 74 21.21 -5.22 -11.30
CA ILE A 74 19.81 -5.40 -11.70
C ILE A 74 19.73 -5.75 -13.19
N ARG A 75 18.93 -6.75 -13.53
CA ARG A 75 18.75 -7.21 -14.92
C ARG A 75 17.30 -7.60 -15.17
N SER A 76 16.77 -7.24 -16.34
CA SER A 76 15.46 -7.69 -16.78
C SER A 76 15.46 -9.21 -17.01
N ALA A 77 14.42 -9.88 -16.53
CA ALA A 77 14.07 -11.25 -16.88
C ALA A 77 12.93 -11.33 -17.90
N GLY A 78 12.33 -10.18 -18.26
CA GLY A 78 11.31 -10.05 -19.30
C GLY A 78 10.01 -9.42 -18.82
N ARG A 79 9.27 -8.88 -19.80
CA ARG A 79 7.95 -8.27 -19.64
C ARG A 79 6.82 -9.30 -19.77
N PHE A 80 5.72 -9.08 -19.06
CA PHE A 80 4.51 -9.90 -19.13
C PHE A 80 3.24 -9.07 -18.89
N GLN A 81 2.09 -9.65 -19.25
CA GLN A 81 0.77 -9.12 -18.95
C GLN A 81 0.08 -9.95 -17.88
N ALA A 82 -0.68 -9.31 -17.00
CA ALA A 82 -1.63 -10.03 -16.16
C ALA A 82 -2.99 -10.10 -16.87
N GLU A 83 -3.67 -11.24 -16.78
CA GLU A 83 -4.93 -11.48 -17.51
C GLU A 83 -6.19 -11.02 -16.74
N GLY A 84 -6.02 -10.30 -15.61
CA GLY A 84 -7.11 -9.75 -14.78
C GLY A 84 -6.83 -9.83 -13.29
N THR A 85 -7.77 -9.35 -12.45
CA THR A 85 -7.71 -9.37 -10.98
C THR A 85 -7.74 -10.81 -10.45
N GLY A 86 -6.59 -11.47 -10.38
CA GLY A 86 -6.54 -12.88 -9.98
C GLY A 86 -5.15 -13.46 -9.86
N ALA A 87 -5.12 -14.77 -9.59
CA ALA A 87 -3.88 -15.53 -9.56
C ALA A 87 -3.47 -15.94 -10.97
N GLY A 88 -2.18 -15.82 -11.30
CA GLY A 88 -1.64 -16.22 -12.58
C GLY A 88 -0.21 -16.72 -12.49
N SER A 89 0.31 -17.25 -13.60
CA SER A 89 1.69 -17.69 -13.69
C SER A 89 2.27 -17.49 -15.08
N VAL A 90 3.52 -17.04 -15.15
CA VAL A 90 4.28 -16.83 -16.38
C VAL A 90 5.67 -17.44 -16.24
N THR A 91 6.17 -18.03 -17.32
CA THR A 91 7.57 -18.48 -17.42
C THR A 91 8.36 -17.47 -18.23
N LEU A 92 9.34 -16.86 -17.58
CA LEU A 92 10.28 -15.88 -18.12
C LEU A 92 11.68 -16.48 -18.21
N GLN A 93 12.62 -15.73 -18.77
CA GLN A 93 14.01 -16.16 -18.93
C GLN A 93 14.91 -15.25 -18.09
N SER A 94 15.32 -15.73 -16.91
CA SER A 94 16.29 -15.01 -16.09
C SER A 94 17.66 -15.06 -16.77
N PRO A 95 18.38 -13.93 -16.91
CA PRO A 95 19.75 -13.91 -17.42
C PRO A 95 20.78 -14.43 -16.39
N VAL A 96 20.35 -14.70 -15.16
CA VAL A 96 21.19 -15.14 -14.05
C VAL A 96 20.60 -16.40 -13.42
N ARG A 97 21.43 -17.42 -13.22
CA ARG A 97 20.99 -18.71 -12.67
C ARG A 97 20.82 -18.72 -11.15
N ASN A 98 21.48 -17.81 -10.44
CA ASN A 98 21.49 -17.73 -8.98
C ASN A 98 21.24 -16.30 -8.47
N PRO A 99 20.11 -15.66 -8.83
CA PRO A 99 19.82 -14.31 -8.35
C PRO A 99 19.62 -14.28 -6.83
N THR A 100 19.93 -13.15 -6.20
CA THR A 100 19.69 -12.92 -4.78
C THR A 100 18.26 -12.47 -4.51
N ASP A 101 17.66 -11.72 -5.43
CA ASP A 101 16.33 -11.12 -5.30
C ASP A 101 15.60 -11.12 -6.64
N VAL A 102 14.28 -11.15 -6.59
CA VAL A 102 13.39 -10.99 -7.74
C VAL A 102 12.30 -9.99 -7.38
N PHE A 103 12.00 -9.03 -8.26
CA PHE A 103 10.93 -8.07 -8.05
C PHE A 103 10.23 -7.70 -9.35
N ILE A 104 9.02 -7.15 -9.22
CA ILE A 104 8.13 -6.79 -10.33
C ILE A 104 7.89 -5.28 -10.31
N THR A 105 7.95 -4.66 -11.47
CA THR A 105 7.57 -3.25 -11.73
C THR A 105 6.38 -3.17 -12.67
N VAL A 106 5.70 -2.02 -12.67
CA VAL A 106 4.84 -1.58 -13.78
C VAL A 106 5.64 -0.67 -14.68
N GLU A 107 5.70 -0.98 -15.97
CA GLU A 107 6.43 -0.20 -16.97
C GLU A 107 5.49 0.76 -17.71
N PRO A 108 5.79 2.07 -17.72
CA PRO A 108 5.00 3.06 -18.45
C PRO A 108 4.93 2.77 -19.95
N ALA A 109 3.87 3.26 -20.60
CA ALA A 109 3.73 3.18 -22.03
C ALA A 109 4.86 3.91 -22.76
N GLY A 110 5.55 3.20 -23.64
CA GLY A 110 6.65 3.75 -24.43
C GLY A 110 8.02 3.76 -23.72
N ASP A 111 8.13 3.16 -22.53
CA ASP A 111 9.43 2.98 -21.87
C ASP A 111 10.35 2.02 -22.66
N GLN A 112 11.54 2.52 -22.99
CA GLN A 112 12.59 1.83 -23.74
C GLN A 112 13.92 1.76 -22.99
N ASP A 113 14.00 2.27 -21.76
CA ASP A 113 15.25 2.21 -21.02
C ASP A 113 15.43 0.82 -20.35
N ASP A 114 16.69 0.47 -20.09
CA ASP A 114 17.06 -0.83 -19.52
C ASP A 114 17.06 -0.79 -17.97
N GLN A 115 16.42 0.20 -17.35
CA GLN A 115 16.30 0.33 -15.91
C GLN A 115 14.87 0.01 -15.46
N PRO A 116 14.69 -0.50 -14.23
CA PRO A 116 13.36 -0.67 -13.68
C PRO A 116 12.69 0.67 -13.46
N SER A 117 11.39 0.74 -13.75
CA SER A 117 10.57 1.87 -13.35
C SER A 117 10.58 2.08 -11.82
N MET A 118 10.16 3.28 -11.39
CA MET A 118 9.97 3.57 -9.96
C MET A 118 8.77 2.81 -9.37
N LEU A 119 7.84 2.33 -10.21
CA LEU A 119 6.59 1.68 -9.80
C LEU A 119 6.82 0.20 -9.46
N LYS A 120 7.62 -0.05 -8.42
CA LYS A 120 7.84 -1.40 -7.88
C LYS A 120 6.60 -1.87 -7.13
N VAL A 121 6.08 -3.02 -7.53
CA VAL A 121 4.79 -3.53 -7.02
C VAL A 121 4.98 -4.59 -5.94
N MET A 122 5.91 -5.53 -6.15
CA MET A 122 6.15 -6.62 -5.22
C MET A 122 7.49 -7.30 -5.52
N GLY A 123 7.99 -8.09 -4.58
CA GLY A 123 9.19 -8.89 -4.80
C GLY A 123 9.65 -9.62 -3.55
N GLY A 124 10.81 -10.26 -3.63
CA GLY A 124 11.37 -10.99 -2.51
C GLY A 124 12.77 -11.53 -2.73
N ARG A 125 13.40 -11.89 -1.62
CA ARG A 125 14.72 -12.52 -1.60
C ARG A 125 14.62 -14.00 -1.94
N VAL A 126 15.53 -14.47 -2.79
CA VAL A 126 15.62 -15.88 -3.20
C VAL A 126 16.24 -16.71 -2.06
N GLN A 127 15.50 -17.72 -1.61
CA GLN A 127 15.92 -18.72 -0.63
C GLN A 127 15.55 -20.11 -1.13
N GLY A 128 16.54 -21.01 -1.25
CA GLY A 128 16.31 -22.35 -1.79
C GLY A 128 15.76 -22.35 -3.22
N GLY A 129 16.15 -21.37 -4.05
CA GLY A 129 15.68 -21.21 -5.43
C GLY A 129 14.26 -20.63 -5.57
N THR A 130 13.64 -20.20 -4.47
CA THR A 130 12.32 -19.55 -4.49
C THR A 130 12.38 -18.19 -3.80
N ALA A 131 11.75 -17.17 -4.38
CA ALA A 131 11.44 -15.91 -3.71
C ALA A 131 9.94 -15.85 -3.41
N THR A 132 9.55 -15.54 -2.18
CA THR A 132 8.16 -15.20 -1.84
C THR A 132 7.96 -13.71 -2.01
N PHE A 133 6.90 -13.31 -2.72
CA PHE A 133 6.62 -11.91 -3.01
C PHE A 133 5.66 -11.32 -2.00
N ASP A 134 6.02 -10.14 -1.52
CA ASP A 134 5.15 -9.21 -0.83
C ASP A 134 5.43 -7.78 -1.34
N ILE A 135 4.67 -6.81 -0.85
CA ILE A 135 4.83 -5.40 -1.21
C ILE A 135 5.89 -4.68 -0.36
N ASN A 136 6.44 -5.32 0.67
CA ASN A 136 7.34 -4.68 1.63
C ASN A 136 8.66 -4.34 0.93
N ARG A 137 9.12 -3.09 1.06
CA ARG A 137 10.30 -2.50 0.37
C ARG A 137 10.06 -2.16 -1.10
N TYR A 138 8.91 -2.51 -1.66
CA TYR A 138 8.55 -2.24 -3.04
C TYR A 138 7.53 -1.13 -3.13
N VAL A 139 6.39 -1.28 -2.44
CA VAL A 139 5.36 -0.25 -2.29
C VAL A 139 5.51 0.48 -0.96
N THR A 140 5.83 -0.24 0.11
CA THR A 140 6.05 0.34 1.45
C THR A 140 7.54 0.45 1.78
N SER A 141 7.90 1.32 2.73
CA SER A 141 9.28 1.56 3.17
C SER A 141 9.94 0.40 3.94
N GLY A 142 9.53 -0.85 3.70
CA GLY A 142 10.07 -2.06 4.31
C GLY A 142 9.36 -2.54 5.57
N VAL A 143 8.18 -1.99 5.84
CA VAL A 143 7.27 -2.41 6.92
C VAL A 143 5.89 -2.74 6.34
N PRO A 144 5.10 -3.62 6.97
CA PRO A 144 3.73 -3.89 6.54
C PRO A 144 2.86 -2.63 6.50
N MET A 145 1.78 -2.67 5.72
CA MET A 145 0.71 -1.66 5.79
C MET A 145 0.12 -1.60 7.21
N THR A 146 -0.27 -0.40 7.66
CA THR A 146 -0.96 -0.22 8.95
C THR A 146 -2.32 -0.91 8.90
N GLU A 147 -2.59 -1.88 9.79
CA GLU A 147 -3.85 -2.65 9.76
C GLU A 147 -5.06 -1.84 10.23
N GLU A 148 -4.84 -0.87 11.12
CA GLU A 148 -5.87 0.00 11.69
C GLU A 148 -5.45 1.46 11.49
N PRO A 149 -5.63 2.02 10.27
CA PRO A 149 -5.16 3.38 9.98
C PRO A 149 -6.02 4.46 10.65
N GLY A 150 -7.23 4.09 11.09
CA GLY A 150 -8.12 4.96 11.84
C GLY A 150 -9.57 4.86 11.42
N SER A 151 -10.32 5.94 11.56
CA SER A 151 -11.75 6.03 11.20
C SER A 151 -12.08 7.22 10.31
N HIS A 152 -13.25 7.17 9.67
CA HIS A 152 -13.88 8.34 9.07
C HIS A 152 -15.28 8.58 9.65
N VAL A 153 -15.78 9.81 9.48
CA VAL A 153 -17.18 10.19 9.73
C VAL A 153 -17.76 11.00 8.59
N LEU A 154 -19.08 11.18 8.62
CA LEU A 154 -19.82 11.92 7.61
C LEU A 154 -20.34 13.27 8.11
N PHE A 155 -19.85 13.74 9.26
CA PHE A 155 -20.22 15.06 9.81
C PHE A 155 -19.04 16.01 9.94
N THR A 156 -19.30 17.30 9.76
CA THR A 156 -18.31 18.35 10.04
C THR A 156 -18.09 18.54 11.55
N PRO A 157 -16.85 18.53 12.06
CA PRO A 157 -16.57 18.79 13.48
C PRO A 157 -16.89 20.22 13.94
N SER A 158 -17.14 21.17 13.03
CA SER A 158 -17.40 22.58 13.35
C SER A 158 -18.52 23.16 12.48
N ASP A 159 -19.52 23.74 13.13
CA ASP A 159 -20.52 24.59 12.47
C ASP A 159 -19.97 26.01 12.33
N ASN A 160 -19.85 26.54 11.12
CA ASN A 160 -19.59 27.97 10.96
C ASN A 160 -20.89 28.77 10.87
N ALA A 161 -21.72 28.68 11.91
CA ALA A 161 -22.96 29.45 12.02
C ALA A 161 -22.73 30.98 11.93
N ALA A 162 -21.50 31.44 12.13
CA ALA A 162 -21.13 32.85 12.11
C ALA A 162 -20.99 33.45 10.70
N LEU A 163 -20.81 32.64 9.64
CA LEU A 163 -20.70 33.11 8.26
C LEU A 163 -22.00 33.04 7.44
N PHE A 164 -23.13 32.68 8.05
CA PHE A 164 -24.45 32.55 7.39
C PHE A 164 -24.51 31.55 6.23
N GLU A 165 -23.47 30.76 6.04
CA GLU A 165 -23.48 29.58 5.17
C GLU A 165 -23.74 28.39 6.09
N GLY A 166 -24.97 27.87 6.06
CA GLY A 166 -25.23 26.59 6.71
C GLY A 166 -24.44 25.53 5.96
N SER A 167 -23.30 25.10 6.50
CA SER A 167 -22.66 23.87 6.07
C SER A 167 -23.68 22.77 6.28
N ASN A 168 -24.04 22.02 5.23
CA ASN A 168 -24.87 20.84 5.41
C ASN A 168 -24.08 19.88 6.31
N GLU A 169 -24.45 19.80 7.59
CA GLU A 169 -23.65 19.17 8.65
C GLU A 169 -23.42 17.67 8.41
N ASP A 170 -24.16 17.07 7.47
CA ASP A 170 -24.10 15.67 7.04
C ASP A 170 -23.49 15.45 5.65
N ALA A 171 -22.78 16.44 5.09
CA ALA A 171 -22.26 16.38 3.73
C ALA A 171 -20.73 16.42 3.71
N GLY A 172 -20.12 15.26 3.48
CA GLY A 172 -18.66 15.12 3.33
C GLY A 172 -18.13 13.83 3.93
N VAL A 173 -16.85 13.53 3.67
CA VAL A 173 -16.12 12.46 4.35
C VAL A 173 -14.95 13.05 5.08
N TRP A 174 -14.90 12.81 6.38
CA TRP A 174 -13.89 13.40 7.26
C TRP A 174 -13.02 12.32 7.88
N LEU A 175 -11.72 12.45 7.66
CA LEU A 175 -10.71 11.46 8.04
C LEU A 175 -10.03 11.85 9.35
N PHE A 176 -10.44 11.26 10.47
CA PHE A 176 -9.80 11.46 11.77
C PHE A 176 -10.25 10.42 12.80
N ASN A 177 -9.43 10.19 13.83
CA ASN A 177 -9.82 9.32 14.94
C ASN A 177 -10.61 10.12 15.99
N ILE A 178 -11.92 9.87 16.06
CA ILE A 178 -12.84 10.54 17.01
C ILE A 178 -12.67 10.03 18.44
N PHE A 179 -12.24 8.77 18.60
CA PHE A 179 -12.05 8.18 19.91
C PHE A 179 -10.58 7.83 20.13
N PRO A 180 -9.98 8.19 21.28
CA PRO A 180 -8.69 7.64 21.67
C PRO A 180 -8.85 6.13 21.82
N ASP A 181 -7.86 5.37 21.35
CA ASP A 181 -7.86 3.92 21.44
C ASP A 181 -8.32 3.44 22.81
N SER A 182 -9.16 2.40 22.82
CA SER A 182 -9.64 1.72 24.02
C SER A 182 -8.50 1.08 24.86
N GLY A 183 -7.24 1.23 24.43
CA GLY A 183 -6.01 0.68 25.00
C GLY A 183 -5.19 1.66 25.84
N GLY A 184 -5.80 2.38 26.78
CA GLY A 184 -5.07 2.90 27.95
C GLY A 184 -4.56 4.34 27.86
N ALA A 185 -4.89 5.07 28.92
CA ALA A 185 -4.56 6.47 29.18
C ALA A 185 -3.08 6.81 29.00
N ASN A 186 -2.75 7.48 27.89
CA ASN A 186 -1.80 8.58 27.85
C ASN A 186 -2.42 9.71 27.02
N PHE A 187 -2.85 10.77 27.68
CA PHE A 187 -3.53 11.93 27.09
C PHE A 187 -2.64 12.75 26.12
N GLU A 188 -1.37 12.38 25.92
CA GLU A 188 -0.43 13.06 25.02
C GLU A 188 -0.51 12.59 23.56
N ASN A 189 -1.18 11.46 23.28
CA ASN A 189 -1.27 10.87 21.94
C ASN A 189 -2.73 10.84 21.44
N ARG A 190 -3.41 11.98 21.39
CA ARG A 190 -4.62 12.09 20.57
C ARG A 190 -4.17 12.15 19.11
N HIS A 191 -4.05 11.00 18.46
CA HIS A 191 -3.88 10.96 17.01
C HIS A 191 -5.21 11.40 16.39
N PHE A 192 -5.44 12.72 16.29
CA PHE A 192 -6.48 13.28 15.42
C PHE A 192 -6.25 12.90 13.95
N PHE A 193 -5.11 12.30 13.65
CA PHE A 193 -4.65 11.96 12.31
C PHE A 193 -4.77 10.46 12.08
N LEU A 194 -4.92 10.09 10.82
CA LEU A 194 -4.80 8.70 10.41
C LEU A 194 -3.33 8.27 10.41
N ASP A 195 -3.08 7.01 10.75
CA ASP A 195 -1.76 6.38 10.72
C ASP A 195 -1.63 5.54 9.44
N PHE A 196 -0.74 5.95 8.54
CA PHE A 196 -0.45 5.20 7.32
C PHE A 196 1.02 4.80 7.24
N THR A 197 1.26 3.61 6.72
CA THR A 197 2.62 3.17 6.44
C THR A 197 3.26 4.05 5.35
N PRO A 198 4.47 4.60 5.57
CA PRO A 198 5.16 5.36 4.56
C PRO A 198 5.41 4.54 3.29
N LEU A 199 5.12 5.15 2.14
CA LEU A 199 5.31 4.54 0.83
C LEU A 199 6.75 4.74 0.33
N THR A 200 7.20 3.88 -0.57
CA THR A 200 8.44 4.12 -1.32
C THR A 200 8.22 5.20 -2.37
N ARG A 201 9.32 5.76 -2.87
CA ARG A 201 9.28 6.71 -3.98
C ARG A 201 8.58 6.09 -5.19
N GLY A 202 7.67 6.86 -5.78
CA GLY A 202 6.87 6.43 -6.94
C GLY A 202 5.41 6.16 -6.59
N TRP A 203 5.07 6.12 -5.31
CA TRP A 203 3.71 5.89 -4.84
C TRP A 203 3.19 7.03 -3.96
N ILE A 204 1.89 7.26 -3.99
CA ILE A 204 1.14 8.20 -3.14
C ILE A 204 -0.17 7.54 -2.68
N TYR A 205 -0.77 7.98 -1.57
CA TYR A 205 -2.12 7.54 -1.23
C TYR A 205 -3.16 8.41 -1.94
N GLU A 206 -4.26 7.82 -2.37
CA GLU A 206 -5.44 8.55 -2.83
C GLU A 206 -6.70 8.05 -2.14
N GLY A 207 -7.56 8.99 -1.85
CA GLY A 207 -8.81 8.75 -1.18
C GLY A 207 -10.01 8.85 -2.11
N TRP A 208 -10.94 7.90 -1.98
CA TRP A 208 -12.10 7.78 -2.85
C TRP A 208 -13.39 7.56 -2.08
N MET A 209 -14.49 8.08 -2.63
CA MET A 209 -15.81 7.48 -2.43
C MET A 209 -16.22 6.72 -3.67
N VAL A 210 -16.74 5.52 -3.46
CA VAL A 210 -17.11 4.61 -4.54
C VAL A 210 -18.57 4.29 -4.42
N TYR A 211 -19.36 4.73 -5.39
CA TYR A 211 -20.76 4.41 -5.48
C TYR A 211 -20.94 3.01 -6.08
N GLU A 212 -21.77 2.17 -5.46
CA GLU A 212 -22.06 0.79 -5.87
C GLU A 212 -20.81 -0.05 -6.19
N MET A 213 -19.81 0.00 -5.31
CA MET A 213 -18.56 -0.76 -5.44
C MET A 213 -18.84 -2.24 -5.76
N GLY A 214 -18.14 -2.78 -6.76
CA GLY A 214 -18.26 -4.16 -7.23
C GLY A 214 -19.45 -4.43 -8.16
N THR A 215 -20.19 -3.40 -8.61
CA THR A 215 -21.29 -3.53 -9.57
C THR A 215 -20.95 -2.92 -10.93
N ALA A 216 -21.80 -3.14 -11.93
CA ALA A 216 -21.65 -2.52 -13.25
C ALA A 216 -21.91 -1.00 -13.26
N ASN A 217 -22.43 -0.44 -12.18
CA ASN A 217 -22.67 1.00 -12.01
C ASN A 217 -21.64 1.65 -11.09
N GLU A 218 -20.52 0.95 -10.83
CA GLU A 218 -19.46 1.47 -9.98
C GLU A 218 -18.99 2.84 -10.49
N ALA A 219 -18.93 3.83 -9.60
CA ALA A 219 -18.44 5.17 -9.92
C ALA A 219 -17.49 5.65 -8.83
N TRP A 220 -16.30 6.10 -9.25
CA TRP A 220 -15.22 6.53 -8.38
C TRP A 220 -15.16 8.05 -8.31
N PHE A 221 -15.00 8.55 -7.09
CA PHE A 221 -14.99 9.97 -6.79
C PHE A 221 -13.79 10.25 -5.89
N SER A 222 -12.70 10.79 -6.45
CA SER A 222 -11.52 11.14 -5.66
C SER A 222 -11.79 12.36 -4.77
N TYR A 223 -11.39 12.27 -3.50
CA TYR A 223 -11.33 13.42 -2.59
C TYR A 223 -9.92 13.99 -2.41
N GLY A 224 -8.95 13.43 -3.14
CA GLY A 224 -7.60 13.92 -3.20
C GLY A 224 -6.57 12.91 -2.69
N LYS A 225 -5.32 13.28 -2.94
CA LYS A 225 -4.13 12.51 -2.63
C LYS A 225 -3.53 12.97 -1.30
N PHE A 226 -2.69 12.14 -0.67
CA PHE A 226 -1.97 12.47 0.55
C PHE A 226 -0.74 11.59 0.78
N GLU A 227 0.20 12.12 1.56
CA GLU A 227 1.38 11.40 2.04
C GLU A 227 1.42 11.50 3.57
N PRO A 228 1.65 10.38 4.29
CA PRO A 228 1.94 10.46 5.71
C PRO A 228 3.31 11.10 5.95
N ASP A 229 3.46 11.79 7.08
CA ASP A 229 4.75 12.33 7.52
C ASP A 229 5.72 11.22 8.00
N GLU A 230 6.92 11.58 8.43
CA GLU A 230 7.89 10.60 8.96
C GLU A 230 7.41 9.86 10.22
N PHE A 231 6.36 10.35 10.88
CA PHE A 231 5.71 9.73 12.04
C PHE A 231 4.46 8.94 11.67
N LYS A 232 4.22 8.73 10.37
CA LYS A 232 3.07 8.03 9.79
C LYS A 232 1.75 8.81 9.82
N ASP A 233 1.76 10.04 10.30
CA ASP A 233 0.53 10.81 10.43
C ASP A 233 0.15 11.45 9.09
N ALA A 234 -1.04 11.15 8.58
CA ALA A 234 -1.67 11.91 7.52
C ALA A 234 -2.44 13.10 8.14
N ARG A 235 -1.77 14.26 8.21
CA ARG A 235 -2.26 15.44 8.94
C ARG A 235 -2.94 16.51 8.09
N PHE A 236 -2.64 16.51 6.81
CA PHE A 236 -3.10 17.53 5.87
C PHE A 236 -3.62 16.83 4.62
N ARG A 237 -4.64 17.42 3.99
CA ARG A 237 -4.92 17.14 2.58
C ARG A 237 -3.69 17.54 1.77
N ASP A 238 -3.30 16.76 0.77
CA ASP A 238 -2.24 17.20 -0.14
C ASP A 238 -2.73 18.42 -0.94
N SER A 239 -1.91 19.47 -0.95
CA SER A 239 -2.12 20.71 -1.69
C SER A 239 -1.88 20.58 -3.21
N SER A 240 -1.61 19.39 -3.72
CA SER A 240 -1.19 19.17 -5.12
C SER A 240 -2.28 18.72 -6.09
N GLY A 241 -3.51 18.50 -5.63
CA GLY A 241 -4.58 18.00 -6.50
C GLY A 241 -5.96 18.48 -6.08
N LEU A 242 -6.64 19.18 -6.98
CA LEU A 242 -8.06 19.44 -6.83
C LEU A 242 -8.79 18.14 -7.20
N GLY A 243 -9.28 17.40 -6.20
CA GLY A 243 -10.33 16.43 -6.48
C GLY A 243 -11.49 17.13 -7.21
N PRO A 244 -12.23 16.46 -8.09
CA PRO A 244 -13.22 17.11 -8.95
C PRO A 244 -14.42 17.62 -8.14
N PHE A 245 -14.62 17.01 -6.96
CA PHE A 245 -15.60 17.36 -5.93
C PHE A 245 -14.94 18.04 -4.74
N SER A 246 -13.75 18.64 -4.91
CA SER A 246 -13.25 19.59 -3.93
C SER A 246 -13.83 20.97 -4.20
N GLY A 247 -14.66 21.44 -3.28
CA GLY A 247 -15.58 22.56 -3.36
C GLY A 247 -15.02 23.95 -3.64
N PHE A 248 -13.76 24.12 -4.05
CA PHE A 248 -13.19 25.46 -4.29
C PHE A 248 -12.41 25.58 -5.59
N VAL A 249 -12.65 26.70 -6.29
CA VAL A 249 -12.04 27.08 -7.55
C VAL A 249 -10.98 28.17 -7.27
N GLU A 250 -9.75 28.01 -7.74
CA GLU A 250 -8.75 29.08 -7.72
C GLU A 250 -9.25 30.26 -8.59
N PRO A 251 -9.23 31.53 -8.10
CA PRO A 251 -8.16 32.15 -7.30
C PRO A 251 -8.50 32.43 -5.81
N GLU A 252 -9.55 31.83 -5.26
CA GLU A 252 -10.03 32.11 -3.90
C GLU A 252 -9.21 31.40 -2.81
N TYR A 253 -8.49 30.33 -3.17
CA TYR A 253 -7.64 29.52 -2.29
C TYR A 253 -6.40 30.29 -1.77
N VAL A 254 -5.84 31.22 -2.57
CA VAL A 254 -4.71 32.07 -2.15
C VAL A 254 -5.07 33.03 -1.00
N PHE A 255 -6.37 33.24 -0.74
CA PHE A 255 -6.86 34.11 0.34
C PHE A 255 -7.55 33.39 1.50
N ALA A 256 -7.67 32.07 1.46
CA ALA A 256 -8.08 31.28 2.62
C ALA A 256 -7.05 31.53 3.73
N LEU A 257 -7.52 32.11 4.83
CA LEU A 257 -6.66 32.68 5.87
C LEU A 257 -5.76 31.61 6.51
N PRO A 258 -4.56 31.95 7.01
CA PRO A 258 -3.69 31.03 7.77
C PRO A 258 -4.28 30.56 9.14
N LEU A 259 -5.57 30.76 9.36
CA LEU A 259 -6.33 30.40 10.57
C LEU A 259 -7.42 29.35 10.31
N GLU A 260 -7.69 29.02 9.05
CA GLU A 260 -8.64 27.97 8.71
C GLU A 260 -7.89 26.64 8.69
N ILE A 261 -8.02 25.87 9.77
CA ILE A 261 -7.59 24.48 9.76
C ILE A 261 -8.57 23.76 8.84
N GLN A 262 -8.22 23.67 7.56
CA GLN A 262 -8.99 22.97 6.55
C GLN A 262 -8.84 21.47 6.80
N PHE A 263 -9.88 20.86 7.34
CA PHE A 263 -9.94 19.42 7.52
C PHE A 263 -10.45 18.78 6.21
N PRO A 264 -9.93 17.60 5.82
CA PRO A 264 -10.49 16.84 4.70
C PRO A 264 -11.99 16.60 4.97
N GLY A 265 -12.87 17.06 4.07
CA GLY A 265 -14.32 16.76 4.11
C GLY A 265 -15.27 17.92 3.84
N ASP A 266 -14.91 19.17 4.16
CA ASP A 266 -15.77 20.37 3.99
C ASP A 266 -16.11 20.63 2.52
N ASP A 267 -15.20 20.20 1.65
CA ASP A 267 -15.18 20.48 0.23
C ASP A 267 -16.12 19.58 -0.59
N TRP A 268 -16.69 18.50 -0.02
CA TRP A 268 -17.32 17.41 -0.77
C TRP A 268 -18.79 17.58 -1.16
N VAL A 269 -19.36 18.73 -0.82
CA VAL A 269 -20.78 19.06 -1.01
C VAL A 269 -21.03 19.70 -2.38
N GLY A 270 -19.96 20.09 -3.09
CA GLY A 270 -20.04 20.86 -4.33
C GLY A 270 -19.45 20.14 -5.54
N ASN A 271 -20.02 20.43 -6.71
CA ASN A 271 -19.36 20.23 -8.00
C ASN A 271 -19.13 21.61 -8.63
N PRO A 272 -18.22 22.42 -8.04
CA PRO A 272 -18.05 23.81 -8.43
C PRO A 272 -17.55 23.94 -9.87
N ASN A 273 -16.88 22.90 -10.36
CA ASN A 273 -16.32 22.82 -11.70
C ASN A 273 -17.30 22.25 -12.74
N GLY A 274 -18.51 21.85 -12.34
CA GLY A 274 -19.57 21.40 -13.25
C GLY A 274 -19.25 20.09 -13.97
N TYR A 275 -18.44 19.20 -13.37
CA TYR A 275 -18.13 17.87 -13.91
C TYR A 275 -19.40 17.02 -14.06
N PRO A 276 -19.47 16.11 -15.04
CA PRO A 276 -20.60 15.19 -15.12
C PRO A 276 -20.62 14.29 -13.88
N VAL A 277 -21.80 14.08 -13.30
CA VAL A 277 -21.98 13.12 -12.20
C VAL A 277 -22.49 11.80 -12.79
N PRO A 278 -21.76 10.67 -12.63
CA PRO A 278 -22.20 9.36 -13.11
C PRO A 278 -23.58 8.98 -12.58
N GLY A 279 -24.39 8.32 -13.42
CA GLY A 279 -25.67 7.73 -13.01
C GLY A 279 -26.76 8.72 -12.61
N ASP A 280 -26.69 9.98 -13.07
CA ASP A 280 -27.62 11.07 -12.71
C ASP A 280 -27.72 11.28 -11.18
N LEU A 281 -26.65 10.99 -10.43
CA LEU A 281 -26.65 11.17 -8.98
C LEU A 281 -26.90 12.64 -8.62
N PRO A 282 -27.83 12.93 -7.68
CA PRO A 282 -28.10 14.28 -7.25
C PRO A 282 -26.92 14.85 -6.49
N LEU A 283 -26.68 16.15 -6.64
CA LEU A 283 -25.74 16.90 -5.82
C LEU A 283 -26.52 17.77 -4.82
N PRO A 284 -26.01 17.96 -3.58
CA PRO A 284 -24.83 17.29 -3.02
C PRO A 284 -25.01 15.76 -2.91
N LEU A 285 -23.91 15.01 -2.97
CA LEU A 285 -23.96 13.56 -2.83
C LEU A 285 -24.46 13.21 -1.42
N ASP A 286 -25.55 12.44 -1.32
CA ASP A 286 -26.00 11.86 -0.06
C ASP A 286 -25.20 10.58 0.22
N LEU A 287 -24.19 10.71 1.08
CA LEU A 287 -23.33 9.60 1.46
C LEU A 287 -23.97 8.68 2.51
N ASN A 288 -24.92 9.17 3.31
CA ASN A 288 -25.56 8.36 4.36
C ASN A 288 -26.56 7.35 3.78
N GLY A 289 -26.98 7.56 2.53
CA GLY A 289 -28.11 6.87 1.95
C GLY A 289 -29.42 7.37 2.57
N CYS A 290 -30.54 7.08 1.91
CA CYS A 290 -31.79 7.69 2.35
C CYS A 290 -32.57 6.78 3.29
N ASN A 291 -32.50 7.06 4.59
CA ASN A 291 -33.39 6.45 5.57
C ASN A 291 -34.62 7.35 5.81
N PRO A 292 -35.83 6.96 5.38
CA PRO A 292 -37.04 7.79 5.52
C PRO A 292 -37.46 8.02 6.99
N ASP A 293 -36.92 7.25 7.93
CA ASP A 293 -37.12 7.47 9.37
C ASP A 293 -36.22 8.60 9.92
N VAL A 294 -35.18 8.99 9.19
CA VAL A 294 -34.18 10.03 9.55
C VAL A 294 -34.31 11.25 8.63
N HIS A 295 -34.52 11.05 7.32
CA HIS A 295 -34.64 12.07 6.29
C HIS A 295 -36.04 12.07 5.68
N SER A 296 -36.81 13.15 5.89
CA SER A 296 -38.22 13.24 5.43
C SER A 296 -38.39 13.52 3.94
N ASP A 297 -37.30 13.84 3.26
CA ASP A 297 -37.20 14.27 1.86
C ASP A 297 -36.64 13.18 0.93
N CYS A 298 -36.58 11.94 1.39
CA CYS A 298 -36.13 10.82 0.58
C CYS A 298 -36.92 10.66 -0.71
N ALA A 299 -36.23 10.82 -1.84
CA ALA A 299 -36.73 10.35 -3.12
C ALA A 299 -36.83 8.81 -3.06
N PRO A 300 -37.97 8.20 -3.48
CA PRO A 300 -38.23 6.76 -3.32
C PRO A 300 -37.14 5.85 -3.90
N GLU A 301 -36.47 6.28 -4.96
CA GLU A 301 -35.37 5.57 -5.63
C GLU A 301 -34.04 5.57 -4.85
N TYR A 302 -33.89 6.42 -3.84
CA TYR A 302 -32.69 6.50 -2.98
C TYR A 302 -32.93 5.96 -1.57
N VAL A 303 -34.14 5.45 -1.28
CA VAL A 303 -34.47 4.84 0.01
C VAL A 303 -33.69 3.53 0.20
N GLY A 304 -32.82 3.48 1.20
CA GLY A 304 -31.99 2.32 1.49
C GLY A 304 -30.70 2.65 2.22
N PRO A 305 -29.88 1.62 2.54
CA PRO A 305 -28.55 1.83 3.09
C PRO A 305 -27.67 2.63 2.13
N SER A 306 -26.64 3.29 2.65
CA SER A 306 -25.64 3.94 1.79
C SER A 306 -25.11 2.96 0.74
N ARG A 307 -25.06 3.45 -0.49
CA ARG A 307 -24.46 2.75 -1.63
C ARG A 307 -22.98 3.14 -1.81
N PHE A 308 -22.46 3.99 -0.93
CA PHE A 308 -21.09 4.45 -0.99
C PHE A 308 -20.16 3.57 -0.14
N THR A 309 -18.96 3.37 -0.66
CA THR A 309 -17.85 2.75 0.05
C THR A 309 -16.68 3.74 0.04
N HIS A 310 -16.14 4.03 1.22
CA HIS A 310 -14.89 4.76 1.35
C HIS A 310 -13.74 3.83 0.99
N VAL A 311 -12.81 4.27 0.15
CA VAL A 311 -11.65 3.49 -0.28
C VAL A 311 -10.41 4.36 -0.21
N ILE A 312 -9.28 3.78 0.20
CA ILE A 312 -7.96 4.41 0.09
C ILE A 312 -7.07 3.47 -0.71
N THR A 313 -6.48 4.01 -1.77
CA THR A 313 -5.64 3.31 -2.73
C THR A 313 -4.20 3.79 -2.64
N VAL A 314 -3.30 3.02 -3.24
CA VAL A 314 -1.92 3.44 -3.50
C VAL A 314 -1.78 3.65 -5.01
N GLU A 315 -1.52 4.90 -5.37
CA GLU A 315 -1.51 5.41 -6.74
C GLU A 315 -0.08 5.76 -7.18
N PRO A 316 0.24 5.69 -8.47
CA PRO A 316 1.47 6.23 -9.03
C PRO A 316 1.63 7.72 -8.68
N TYR A 317 2.80 8.10 -8.20
CA TYR A 317 3.08 9.48 -7.79
C TYR A 317 3.03 10.47 -8.96
N GLU A 318 3.27 10.01 -10.18
CA GLU A 318 3.20 10.87 -11.37
C GLU A 318 1.78 11.36 -11.69
N ASP A 319 0.76 10.62 -11.23
CA ASP A 319 -0.65 10.99 -11.36
C ASP A 319 -1.07 12.03 -10.32
N ARG A 320 -0.13 12.54 -9.51
CA ARG A 320 -0.37 13.50 -8.44
C ARG A 320 -1.03 14.79 -8.93
N ASP A 321 -0.61 15.27 -10.09
CA ASP A 321 -1.07 16.52 -10.69
C ASP A 321 -2.14 16.28 -11.79
N ASN A 322 -2.66 15.05 -11.91
CA ASN A 322 -3.70 14.74 -12.88
C ASN A 322 -5.05 15.30 -12.39
N ASP A 323 -5.45 16.44 -12.96
CA ASP A 323 -6.70 17.14 -12.66
C ASP A 323 -7.95 16.49 -13.32
N ASP A 324 -7.78 15.45 -14.16
CA ASP A 324 -8.89 14.72 -14.80
C ASP A 324 -9.51 13.68 -13.85
N ALA A 325 -9.81 14.12 -12.63
CA ALA A 325 -10.32 13.26 -11.57
C ALA A 325 -11.71 12.65 -11.83
N TRP A 326 -12.34 12.97 -12.96
CA TRP A 326 -13.58 12.37 -13.46
C TRP A 326 -13.35 11.09 -14.29
N ALA A 327 -12.15 10.91 -14.84
CA ALA A 327 -11.76 9.75 -15.65
C ALA A 327 -10.69 8.88 -14.96
N ALA A 328 -10.25 9.28 -13.76
CA ALA A 328 -9.27 8.54 -13.00
C ALA A 328 -9.84 7.17 -12.60
N GLU A 329 -9.33 6.13 -13.25
CA GLU A 329 -9.49 4.77 -12.76
C GLU A 329 -8.47 4.57 -11.63
N PRO A 330 -8.90 4.26 -10.40
CA PRO A 330 -7.97 4.05 -9.30
C PRO A 330 -7.02 2.90 -9.65
N PHE A 331 -5.74 3.10 -9.36
CA PHE A 331 -4.77 2.04 -9.45
C PHE A 331 -5.17 0.86 -8.56
N PHE A 332 -4.66 -0.32 -8.90
CA PHE A 332 -5.23 -1.56 -8.39
C PHE A 332 -4.88 -1.90 -6.95
N ILE A 333 -3.94 -1.18 -6.33
CA ILE A 333 -3.52 -1.44 -4.96
C ILE A 333 -4.51 -0.74 -4.02
N ARG A 334 -5.45 -1.50 -3.47
CA ARG A 334 -6.59 -1.00 -2.68
C ARG A 334 -6.54 -1.54 -1.24
N PRO A 335 -5.56 -1.12 -0.42
CA PRO A 335 -5.33 -1.70 0.90
C PRO A 335 -6.49 -1.46 1.86
N TYR A 336 -7.26 -0.40 1.68
CA TYR A 336 -8.22 0.06 2.67
C TYR A 336 -9.59 0.32 2.06
N ARG A 337 -10.64 -0.14 2.75
CA ARG A 337 -12.02 0.24 2.43
C ARG A 337 -12.94 0.16 3.62
N ASN A 338 -14.07 0.83 3.52
CA ASN A 338 -15.12 0.78 4.51
C ASN A 338 -16.48 1.14 3.88
N PRO A 339 -17.44 0.21 3.81
CA PRO A 339 -18.80 0.52 3.42
C PRO A 339 -19.41 1.54 4.40
N VAL A 340 -19.97 2.63 3.89
CA VAL A 340 -20.48 3.71 4.75
C VAL A 340 -21.63 3.24 5.65
N GLY A 341 -22.50 2.37 5.13
CA GLY A 341 -23.56 1.72 5.91
C GLY A 341 -24.77 2.59 6.23
N ILE A 342 -25.35 2.39 7.42
CA ILE A 342 -26.59 3.05 7.91
C ILE A 342 -26.39 3.81 9.23
N GLY A 343 -25.13 4.05 9.60
CA GLY A 343 -24.78 4.74 10.84
C GLY A 343 -25.14 6.22 10.81
N ALA A 344 -25.21 6.85 11.98
CA ALA A 344 -25.38 8.30 12.07
C ALA A 344 -24.16 9.02 11.46
N ALA A 345 -24.33 10.28 11.07
CA ALA A 345 -23.23 11.04 10.46
C ALA A 345 -22.01 11.16 11.41
N ASP A 346 -22.27 11.25 12.72
CA ASP A 346 -21.27 11.36 13.80
C ASP A 346 -20.68 10.03 14.28
N GLU A 347 -21.19 8.89 13.80
CA GLU A 347 -20.69 7.57 14.16
C GLU A 347 -19.35 7.29 13.46
N PRO A 348 -18.22 7.12 14.18
CA PRO A 348 -16.96 6.78 13.54
C PRO A 348 -17.01 5.40 12.92
N ARG A 349 -16.53 5.34 11.68
CA ARG A 349 -16.53 4.17 10.83
C ARG A 349 -15.07 3.70 10.66
N PRO A 350 -14.65 2.61 11.33
CA PRO A 350 -13.27 2.12 11.25
C PRO A 350 -12.90 1.73 9.82
N ILE A 351 -11.76 2.22 9.35
CA ILE A 351 -11.25 1.90 8.01
C ILE A 351 -10.67 0.49 8.06
N GLY A 352 -11.23 -0.43 7.29
CA GLY A 352 -10.78 -1.82 7.24
C GLY A 352 -9.56 -2.00 6.34
N PHE A 353 -8.61 -2.83 6.76
CA PHE A 353 -7.47 -3.27 5.96
C PHE A 353 -7.72 -4.63 5.30
N PHE A 354 -7.36 -4.77 4.02
CA PHE A 354 -7.62 -5.93 3.18
C PHE A 354 -6.31 -6.53 2.65
N PRO A 355 -5.56 -7.27 3.48
CA PRO A 355 -4.25 -7.82 3.09
C PRO A 355 -4.32 -8.81 1.93
N ASP A 356 -5.43 -9.54 1.82
CA ASP A 356 -5.64 -10.55 0.76
C ASP A 356 -5.86 -9.93 -0.62
N GLU A 357 -6.01 -8.60 -0.72
CA GLU A 357 -6.13 -7.85 -1.97
C GLU A 357 -4.82 -7.19 -2.40
N LEU A 358 -3.76 -7.32 -1.58
CA LEU A 358 -2.45 -6.79 -1.92
C LEU A 358 -1.74 -7.66 -2.96
N PRO A 359 -0.91 -7.07 -3.83
CA PRO A 359 -0.07 -7.82 -4.75
C PRO A 359 0.87 -8.78 -4.00
N GLY A 360 0.95 -10.01 -4.48
CA GLY A 360 1.80 -11.02 -3.87
C GLY A 360 2.04 -12.21 -4.79
N GLY A 361 2.77 -13.20 -4.29
CA GLY A 361 3.09 -14.39 -5.09
C GLY A 361 4.45 -15.01 -4.78
N SER A 362 5.10 -15.53 -5.82
CA SER A 362 6.42 -16.11 -5.72
C SER A 362 7.13 -16.19 -7.08
N ALA A 363 8.45 -16.27 -7.06
CA ALA A 363 9.26 -16.66 -8.20
C ALA A 363 10.07 -17.92 -7.90
N ARG A 364 10.10 -18.87 -8.83
CA ARG A 364 10.94 -20.08 -8.76
C ARG A 364 11.98 -20.08 -9.87
N ILE A 365 13.23 -20.30 -9.48
CA ILE A 365 14.38 -20.42 -10.39
C ILE A 365 14.57 -21.89 -10.79
N GLY A 366 14.73 -22.16 -12.09
CA GLY A 366 14.95 -23.50 -12.61
C GLY A 366 13.67 -24.33 -12.62
N GLY A 367 12.99 -24.30 -13.77
CA GLY A 367 11.75 -25.04 -14.08
C GLY A 367 11.86 -26.52 -13.84
#